data_AF-A0A348B1A8-F1
#
_entry.id   AF-A0A348B1A8-F1
#
_cell.length_a   1.000
_cell.length_b   1.000
_cell.length_c   1.000
_cell.angle_alpha   90.00
_cell.angle_beta   90.00
_cell.angle_gamma   90.00
#
_symmetry.space_group_name_H-M   'P 1'
#
loop_
_entity.id
_entity.type
_entity.pdbx_description
1 polymer ?
#
loop_
_entity_poly.entity_id
_entity_poly.type
_entity_poly.pdbx_seq_one_letter_code
_entity_poly.pdbx_strand_id
1 'polypeptide(L)'
;MKEQRLEDNEYSRRVAKLLSEYKLAEDVHELTGEPPGFDGERLVVKKWPEELGEFPVELAREGDGGRPYWEIPNTAVPLYLKMLWTGGLNYAQKTRDTSVEFINILLEDGTYLILEGEESQVSVPYPRGLAVTHTHPNICLFSSTDLRTADRAFIMGYLIDAVMTDRCVTVVYRVGPYTEEDRTELLRRAKTVDSANTLEELMTIESINVGNLRTLTARP
;
A
#
# COMPACT_ATOMS: atom_id res chain seq x y z
N MET A 1 -5.82 27.80 -4.09
CA MET A 1 -5.92 26.83 -5.19
C MET A 1 -5.44 25.53 -4.60
N LYS A 2 -6.26 24.47 -4.60
CA LYS A 2 -5.85 23.19 -4.02
C LYS A 2 -4.66 22.63 -4.78
N GLU A 3 -3.64 22.21 -4.05
CA GLU A 3 -2.40 21.66 -4.60
C GLU A 3 -2.67 20.28 -5.22
N GLN A 4 -2.28 20.13 -6.49
CA GLN A 4 -2.26 18.85 -7.20
C GLN A 4 -0.92 18.74 -7.93
N ARG A 5 -0.18 17.65 -7.67
CA ARG A 5 1.12 17.39 -8.31
C ARG A 5 1.25 15.97 -8.77
N LEU A 6 1.96 15.77 -9.86
CA LEU A 6 2.40 14.47 -10.34
C LEU A 6 3.93 14.47 -10.30
N GLU A 7 4.52 13.53 -9.58
CA GLU A 7 5.96 13.43 -9.36
C GLU A 7 6.43 11.98 -9.54
N ASP A 8 7.74 11.76 -9.63
CA ASP A 8 8.36 10.44 -9.56
C ASP A 8 9.72 10.51 -8.88
N ASN A 9 10.22 9.36 -8.44
CA ASN A 9 11.61 9.19 -8.03
C ASN A 9 12.06 7.74 -8.22
N GLU A 10 13.33 7.44 -7.89
CA GLU A 10 13.86 6.08 -8.03
C GLU A 10 13.14 5.06 -7.15
N TYR A 11 12.68 5.46 -5.95
CA TYR A 11 11.97 4.57 -5.04
C TYR A 11 10.57 4.30 -5.54
N SER A 12 9.83 5.32 -6.01
CA SER A 12 8.47 5.15 -6.53
C SER A 12 8.44 4.21 -7.72
N ARG A 13 9.38 4.35 -8.68
CA ARG A 13 9.51 3.44 -9.82
C ARG A 13 9.80 2.00 -9.40
N ARG A 14 10.72 1.81 -8.45
CA ARG A 14 11.06 0.46 -7.94
C ARG A 14 9.90 -0.19 -7.18
N VAL A 15 9.19 0.58 -6.36
CA VAL A 15 8.01 0.09 -5.65
C VAL A 15 6.91 -0.28 -6.65
N ALA A 16 6.62 0.60 -7.62
CA ALA A 16 5.60 0.31 -8.61
C ALA A 16 5.92 -0.95 -9.43
N LYS A 17 7.19 -1.16 -9.80
CA LYS A 17 7.62 -2.40 -10.45
C LYS A 17 7.32 -3.64 -9.60
N LEU A 18 7.78 -3.65 -8.35
CA LEU A 18 7.58 -4.78 -7.43
C LEU A 18 6.10 -5.05 -7.17
N LEU A 19 5.31 -4.01 -6.96
CA LEU A 19 3.88 -4.12 -6.71
C LEU A 19 3.11 -4.60 -7.95
N SER A 20 3.52 -4.17 -9.14
CA SER A 20 2.99 -4.69 -10.41
C SER A 20 3.37 -6.15 -10.65
N GLU A 21 4.61 -6.55 -10.34
CA GLU A 21 5.04 -7.96 -10.35
C GLU A 21 4.21 -8.78 -9.35
N TYR A 22 3.96 -8.26 -8.16
CA TYR A 22 3.15 -8.95 -7.16
C TYR A 22 1.70 -9.16 -7.64
N LYS A 23 1.07 -8.12 -8.19
CA LYS A 23 -0.29 -8.21 -8.75
C LYS A 23 -0.37 -9.21 -9.90
N LEU A 24 0.60 -9.14 -10.82
CA LEU A 24 0.69 -10.09 -11.93
C LEU A 24 0.89 -11.53 -11.43
N ALA A 25 1.65 -11.72 -10.35
CA ALA A 25 1.85 -13.04 -9.77
C ALA A 25 0.56 -13.64 -9.20
N GLU A 26 -0.31 -12.82 -8.61
CA GLU A 26 -1.64 -13.26 -8.19
C GLU A 26 -2.49 -13.70 -9.37
N ASP A 27 -2.52 -12.91 -10.44
CA ASP A 27 -3.29 -13.24 -11.66
C ASP A 27 -2.80 -14.56 -12.30
N VAL A 28 -1.47 -14.75 -12.40
CA VAL A 28 -0.87 -15.99 -12.90
C VAL A 28 -1.24 -17.18 -12.01
N HIS A 29 -1.13 -17.02 -10.70
CA HIS A 29 -1.44 -18.08 -9.75
C HIS A 29 -2.93 -18.46 -9.79
N GLU A 30 -3.83 -17.48 -9.89
CA GLU A 30 -5.27 -17.70 -10.01
C GLU A 30 -5.61 -18.51 -11.28
N LEU A 31 -5.03 -18.12 -12.42
CA LEU A 31 -5.35 -18.75 -13.71
C LEU A 31 -4.75 -20.14 -13.87
N THR A 32 -3.54 -20.36 -13.34
CA THR A 32 -2.81 -21.62 -13.56
C THR A 32 -2.98 -22.62 -12.42
N GLY A 33 -3.33 -22.16 -11.22
CA GLY A 33 -3.26 -22.95 -10.00
C GLY A 33 -1.82 -23.25 -9.54
N GLU A 34 -0.81 -22.70 -10.21
CA GLU A 34 0.60 -22.86 -9.85
C GLU A 34 1.20 -21.50 -9.42
N PRO A 35 1.73 -21.38 -8.18
CA PRO A 35 2.31 -20.12 -7.74
C PRO A 35 3.61 -19.82 -8.51
N PRO A 36 3.77 -18.62 -9.10
CA PRO A 36 5.02 -18.23 -9.70
C PRO A 36 6.09 -17.98 -8.63
N GLY A 37 7.35 -18.11 -9.03
CA GLY A 37 8.49 -17.71 -8.22
C GLY A 37 8.85 -16.24 -8.44
N PHE A 38 9.79 -15.75 -7.64
CA PHE A 38 10.41 -14.43 -7.78
C PHE A 38 11.92 -14.58 -7.58
N ASP A 39 12.74 -14.03 -8.45
CA ASP A 39 14.21 -14.17 -8.38
C ASP A 39 14.94 -12.95 -7.79
N GLY A 40 14.18 -11.94 -7.32
CA GLY A 40 14.72 -10.69 -6.81
C GLY A 40 14.62 -9.54 -7.82
N GLU A 41 14.44 -9.86 -9.10
CA GLU A 41 14.31 -8.86 -10.16
C GLU A 41 13.04 -9.02 -10.98
N ARG A 42 12.56 -10.24 -11.21
CA ARG A 42 11.37 -10.56 -12.01
C ARG A 42 10.63 -11.77 -11.46
N LEU A 43 9.37 -11.91 -11.88
CA LEU A 43 8.63 -13.15 -11.71
C LEU A 43 9.25 -14.27 -12.54
N VAL A 44 9.24 -15.47 -11.98
CA VAL A 44 9.65 -16.71 -12.65
C VAL A 44 8.38 -17.54 -12.86
N VAL A 45 7.97 -17.65 -14.12
CA VAL A 45 6.72 -18.29 -14.51
C VAL A 45 7.05 -19.52 -15.36
N LYS A 46 6.55 -20.71 -14.97
CA LYS A 46 6.84 -21.95 -15.72
C LYS A 46 6.22 -21.95 -17.11
N LYS A 47 4.99 -21.47 -17.20
CA LYS A 47 4.23 -21.35 -18.44
C LYS A 47 3.32 -20.14 -18.34
N TRP A 48 3.39 -19.27 -19.33
CA TRP A 48 2.54 -18.10 -19.39
C TRP A 48 1.08 -18.45 -19.72
N PRO A 49 0.08 -17.92 -18.99
CA PRO A 49 -1.33 -18.09 -19.32
C PRO A 49 -1.70 -17.28 -20.58
N GLU A 50 -2.34 -17.91 -21.56
CA GLU A 50 -2.77 -17.22 -22.79
C GLU A 50 -3.83 -16.13 -22.49
N GLU A 51 -4.61 -16.32 -21.42
CA GLU A 51 -5.65 -15.42 -20.94
C GLU A 51 -5.10 -14.06 -20.48
N LEU A 52 -3.82 -13.98 -20.10
CA LEU A 52 -3.15 -12.73 -19.73
C LEU A 52 -2.60 -11.96 -20.93
N GLY A 53 -2.73 -12.53 -22.14
CA GLY A 53 -2.26 -11.89 -23.37
C GLY A 53 -0.75 -11.90 -23.49
N GLU A 54 -0.17 -10.77 -23.88
CA GLU A 54 1.26 -10.66 -24.18
C GLU A 54 2.13 -10.87 -22.94
N PHE A 55 3.23 -11.61 -23.11
CA PHE A 55 4.20 -11.87 -22.05
C PHE A 55 4.97 -10.60 -21.66
N PRO A 56 4.83 -10.07 -20.43
CA PRO A 56 5.47 -8.84 -20.00
C PRO A 56 6.93 -9.10 -19.62
N VAL A 57 7.82 -9.11 -20.61
CA VAL A 57 9.25 -9.42 -20.47
C VAL A 57 10.00 -8.57 -19.42
N GLU A 58 9.46 -7.39 -19.09
CA GLU A 58 9.99 -6.48 -18.06
C GLU A 58 9.67 -6.92 -16.63
N LEU A 59 8.57 -7.67 -16.45
CA LEU A 59 8.07 -8.10 -15.13
C LEU A 59 8.26 -9.61 -14.91
N ALA A 60 8.30 -10.41 -15.97
CA ALA A 60 8.35 -11.85 -15.89
C ALA A 60 9.41 -12.45 -16.83
N ARG A 61 9.86 -13.65 -16.51
CA ARG A 61 10.62 -14.53 -17.40
C ARG A 61 10.14 -15.97 -17.26
N GLU A 62 10.32 -16.76 -18.32
CA GLU A 62 10.07 -18.19 -18.24
C GLU A 62 11.16 -18.90 -17.42
N GLY A 63 10.76 -19.90 -16.65
CA GLY A 63 11.67 -20.72 -15.88
C GLY A 63 11.02 -21.42 -14.68
N ASP A 64 11.86 -22.01 -13.84
CA ASP A 64 11.44 -22.68 -12.61
C ASP A 64 12.24 -22.17 -11.41
N GLY A 65 11.68 -22.34 -10.22
CA GLY A 65 12.26 -21.91 -8.94
C GLY A 65 12.04 -20.42 -8.62
N GLY A 66 12.91 -19.88 -7.77
CA GLY A 66 12.74 -18.57 -7.14
C GLY A 66 12.15 -18.66 -5.74
N ARG A 67 12.18 -17.55 -5.01
CA ARG A 67 11.50 -17.43 -3.72
C ARG A 67 10.00 -17.19 -3.95
N PRO A 68 9.13 -17.47 -2.97
CA PRO A 68 7.71 -17.28 -3.15
C PRO A 68 7.34 -15.82 -3.47
N TYR A 69 6.43 -15.61 -4.42
CA TYR A 69 6.03 -14.26 -4.84
C TYR A 69 5.36 -13.46 -3.71
N TRP A 70 4.74 -14.13 -2.72
CA TRP A 70 4.19 -13.48 -1.52
C TRP A 70 5.23 -12.84 -0.60
N GLU A 71 6.53 -13.00 -0.89
CA GLU A 71 7.60 -12.24 -0.24
C GLU A 71 7.90 -10.90 -0.92
N ILE A 72 7.37 -10.63 -2.11
CA ILE A 72 7.57 -9.35 -2.83
C ILE A 72 7.13 -8.15 -1.97
N PRO A 73 5.95 -8.16 -1.29
CA PRO A 73 5.56 -7.04 -0.43
C PRO A 73 6.56 -6.73 0.68
N ASN A 74 7.24 -7.74 1.24
CA ASN A 74 8.29 -7.55 2.26
C ASN A 74 9.51 -6.78 1.72
N THR A 75 9.70 -6.75 0.41
CA THR A 75 10.74 -5.96 -0.27
C THR A 75 10.21 -4.60 -0.73
N ALA A 76 8.96 -4.54 -1.18
CA ALA A 76 8.32 -3.32 -1.64
C ALA A 76 8.08 -2.32 -0.50
N VAL A 77 7.58 -2.78 0.65
CA VAL A 77 7.21 -1.91 1.78
C VAL A 77 8.39 -1.06 2.31
N PRO A 78 9.60 -1.61 2.56
CA PRO A 78 10.74 -0.77 2.95
C PRO A 78 11.13 0.29 1.91
N LEU A 79 10.98 0.00 0.62
CA LEU A 79 11.21 0.98 -0.45
C LEU A 79 10.10 2.02 -0.49
N TYR A 80 8.85 1.64 -0.23
CA TYR A 80 7.72 2.55 -0.13
C TYR A 80 7.89 3.53 1.02
N LEU A 81 8.37 3.08 2.18
CA LEU A 81 8.72 3.96 3.29
C LEU A 81 9.80 4.97 2.88
N LYS A 82 10.84 4.55 2.15
CA LYS A 82 11.85 5.48 1.62
C LYS A 82 11.27 6.49 0.62
N MET A 83 10.36 6.05 -0.26
CA MET A 83 9.62 6.94 -1.15
C MET A 83 8.84 8.00 -0.36
N LEU A 84 8.12 7.61 0.68
CA LEU A 84 7.36 8.53 1.53
C LEU A 84 8.27 9.51 2.28
N TRP A 85 9.40 9.07 2.82
CA TRP A 85 10.33 9.98 3.50
C TRP A 85 11.02 10.96 2.56
N THR A 86 11.29 10.56 1.31
CA THR A 86 11.97 11.41 0.33
C THR A 86 11.01 12.37 -0.40
N GLY A 87 9.80 11.92 -0.73
CA GLY A 87 8.82 12.71 -1.50
C GLY A 87 7.61 13.22 -0.70
N GLY A 88 7.34 12.65 0.48
CA GLY A 88 6.15 12.95 1.29
C GLY A 88 6.39 13.83 2.52
N LEU A 89 7.64 13.95 2.98
CA LEU A 89 7.97 14.59 4.27
C LEU A 89 7.59 16.07 4.33
N ASN A 90 7.79 16.82 3.24
CA ASN A 90 7.38 18.22 3.15
C ASN A 90 5.86 18.39 3.28
N TYR A 91 5.05 17.47 2.74
CA TYR A 91 3.60 17.50 2.86
C TYR A 91 3.16 17.14 4.29
N ALA A 92 3.78 16.14 4.90
CA ALA A 92 3.51 15.81 6.30
C ALA A 92 3.85 16.97 7.26
N GLN A 93 4.94 17.71 6.99
CA GLN A 93 5.28 18.93 7.72
C GLN A 93 4.23 20.04 7.52
N LYS A 94 3.77 20.26 6.28
CA LYS A 94 2.66 21.19 6.00
C LYS A 94 1.40 20.79 6.77
N THR A 95 1.05 19.52 6.82
CA THR A 95 -0.13 19.03 7.57
C THR A 95 -0.01 19.31 9.05
N ARG A 96 1.16 19.06 9.66
CA ARG A 96 1.40 19.42 11.07
C ARG A 96 1.21 20.92 11.31
N ASP A 97 1.70 21.76 10.40
CA ASP A 97 1.71 23.21 10.59
C ASP A 97 0.35 23.88 10.25
N THR A 98 -0.47 23.26 9.41
CA THR A 98 -1.70 23.85 8.86
C THR A 98 -2.97 23.04 9.11
N SER A 99 -2.85 21.79 9.57
CA SER A 99 -3.95 20.81 9.67
C SER A 99 -4.64 20.46 8.34
N VAL A 100 -4.03 20.83 7.21
CA VAL A 100 -4.45 20.41 5.86
C VAL A 100 -3.81 19.07 5.52
N GLU A 101 -4.63 18.05 5.28
CA GLU A 101 -4.15 16.71 4.93
C GLU A 101 -3.89 16.58 3.42
N PHE A 102 -2.93 15.73 3.06
CA PHE A 102 -2.59 15.39 1.69
C PHE A 102 -2.73 13.90 1.48
N ILE A 103 -3.21 13.50 0.30
CA ILE A 103 -3.15 12.14 -0.20
C ILE A 103 -2.00 12.01 -1.20
N ASN A 104 -1.25 10.92 -1.10
CA ASN A 104 -0.30 10.41 -2.07
C ASN A 104 -0.83 9.10 -2.66
N ILE A 105 -0.88 8.98 -3.98
CA ILE A 105 -1.27 7.75 -4.69
C ILE A 105 -0.17 7.33 -5.64
N LEU A 106 0.40 6.14 -5.43
CA LEU A 106 1.38 5.54 -6.34
C LEU A 106 0.66 4.85 -7.51
N LEU A 107 1.02 5.22 -8.74
CA LEU A 107 0.48 4.66 -9.97
C LEU A 107 1.35 3.50 -10.51
N GLU A 108 0.80 2.72 -11.44
CA GLU A 108 1.46 1.54 -12.03
C GLU A 108 2.72 1.89 -12.84
N ASP A 109 2.81 3.12 -13.37
CA ASP A 109 3.97 3.61 -14.11
C ASP A 109 5.11 4.12 -13.20
N GLY A 110 4.91 4.13 -11.88
CA GLY A 110 5.87 4.62 -10.90
C GLY A 110 5.82 6.11 -10.63
N THR A 111 4.92 6.86 -11.27
CA THR A 111 4.59 8.22 -10.84
C THR A 111 3.68 8.17 -9.62
N TYR A 112 3.66 9.24 -8.82
CA TYR A 112 2.74 9.40 -7.72
C TYR A 112 2.04 10.76 -7.74
N LEU A 113 0.76 10.73 -7.41
CA LEU A 113 -0.14 11.88 -7.40
C LEU A 113 -0.27 12.41 -5.96
N ILE A 114 0.03 13.69 -5.75
CA ILE A 114 -0.21 14.40 -4.49
C ILE A 114 -1.46 15.28 -4.62
N LEU A 115 -2.38 15.14 -3.68
CA LEU A 115 -3.67 15.83 -3.66
C LEU A 115 -3.90 16.47 -2.30
N GLU A 116 -4.13 17.78 -2.29
CA GLU A 116 -4.58 18.50 -1.11
C GLU A 116 -6.04 18.16 -0.78
N GLY A 117 -6.27 17.69 0.45
CA GLY A 117 -7.58 17.40 1.00
C GLY A 117 -8.35 18.64 1.45
N GLU A 118 -9.26 18.45 2.40
CA GLU A 118 -9.86 19.50 3.21
C GLU A 118 -9.23 19.48 4.62
N GLU A 119 -9.50 20.50 5.43
CA GLU A 119 -9.11 20.50 6.84
C GLU A 119 -9.77 19.30 7.55
N SER A 120 -8.96 18.39 8.08
CA SER A 120 -9.40 17.14 8.78
C SER A 120 -10.18 16.10 7.95
N GLN A 121 -10.25 16.20 6.61
CA GLN A 121 -10.89 15.18 5.76
C GLN A 121 -10.27 15.12 4.37
N VAL A 122 -10.20 13.92 3.77
CA VAL A 122 -9.91 13.78 2.34
C VAL A 122 -11.03 13.02 1.62
N SER A 123 -11.73 13.72 0.72
CA SER A 123 -12.77 13.17 -0.17
C SER A 123 -12.32 13.34 -1.62
N VAL A 124 -11.58 12.37 -2.14
CA VAL A 124 -11.02 12.44 -3.50
C VAL A 124 -11.35 11.13 -4.25
N PRO A 125 -11.71 11.16 -5.54
CA PRO A 125 -11.85 9.95 -6.33
C PRO A 125 -10.55 9.14 -6.28
N TYR A 126 -10.64 7.85 -5.95
CA TYR A 126 -9.51 6.93 -5.98
C TYR A 126 -9.25 6.50 -7.43
N PRO A 127 -8.24 7.04 -8.14
CA PRO A 127 -7.82 6.47 -9.41
C PRO A 127 -7.34 5.03 -9.20
N ARG A 128 -7.14 4.28 -10.29
CA ARG A 128 -6.41 3.01 -10.20
C ARG A 128 -4.98 3.32 -9.76
N GLY A 129 -4.53 2.64 -8.70
CA GLY A 129 -3.22 2.81 -8.10
C GLY A 129 -2.76 1.53 -7.41
N LEU A 130 -1.50 1.52 -7.00
CA LEU A 130 -0.87 0.40 -6.33
C LEU A 130 -0.81 0.60 -4.81
N ALA A 131 -0.61 1.84 -4.38
CA ALA A 131 -0.51 2.21 -2.97
C ALA A 131 -1.14 3.59 -2.74
N VAL A 132 -1.70 3.78 -1.55
CA VAL A 132 -2.22 5.07 -1.10
C VAL A 132 -1.63 5.43 0.26
N THR A 133 -1.41 6.71 0.50
CA THR A 133 -1.00 7.22 1.79
C THR A 133 -1.64 8.56 2.03
N HIS A 134 -2.04 8.85 3.27
CA HIS A 134 -2.46 10.19 3.64
C HIS A 134 -1.70 10.68 4.86
N THR A 135 -1.62 11.99 5.00
CA THR A 135 -0.89 12.64 6.10
C THR A 135 -1.80 12.95 7.27
N HIS A 136 -1.33 12.75 8.49
CA HIS A 136 -1.97 13.21 9.74
C HIS A 136 -1.14 14.33 10.39
N PRO A 137 -1.76 15.21 11.20
CA PRO A 137 -1.04 16.30 11.85
C PRO A 137 -0.18 15.87 13.04
N ASN A 138 -0.54 14.78 13.76
CA ASN A 138 0.05 14.50 15.08
C ASN A 138 0.54 13.05 15.28
N ILE A 139 -0.30 12.06 14.97
CA ILE A 139 -0.04 10.64 15.23
C ILE A 139 -0.14 9.87 13.92
N CYS A 140 0.72 8.87 13.72
CA CYS A 140 0.62 7.98 12.55
C CYS A 140 -0.24 6.76 12.86
N LEU A 141 -1.42 6.96 13.44
CA LEU A 141 -2.35 5.86 13.76
C LEU A 141 -3.56 5.94 12.84
N PHE A 142 -3.98 4.79 12.34
CA PHE A 142 -5.22 4.70 11.58
C PHE A 142 -6.41 4.94 12.50
N SER A 143 -7.26 5.90 12.13
CA SER A 143 -8.59 6.07 12.71
C SER A 143 -9.56 4.98 12.22
N SER A 144 -10.74 4.90 12.84
CA SER A 144 -11.85 4.05 12.39
C SER A 144 -12.24 4.34 10.93
N THR A 145 -12.21 5.63 10.54
CA THR A 145 -12.48 6.06 9.16
C THR A 145 -11.37 5.64 8.21
N ASP A 146 -10.11 5.71 8.64
CA ASP A 146 -8.96 5.33 7.82
C ASP A 146 -8.98 3.83 7.54
N LEU A 147 -9.27 3.00 8.54
CA LEU A 147 -9.38 1.54 8.35
C LEU A 147 -10.54 1.15 7.41
N ARG A 148 -11.65 1.88 7.43
CA ARG A 148 -12.76 1.69 6.48
C ARG A 148 -12.39 2.16 5.08
N THR A 149 -11.50 3.14 4.98
CA THR A 149 -10.97 3.62 3.71
C THR A 149 -9.96 2.62 3.14
N ALA A 150 -9.14 2.02 3.99
CA ALA A 150 -8.25 0.91 3.63
C ALA A 150 -9.04 -0.31 3.11
N ASP A 151 -10.15 -0.69 3.74
CA ASP A 151 -11.07 -1.73 3.22
C ASP A 151 -11.47 -1.44 1.77
N ARG A 152 -11.91 -0.20 1.49
CA ARG A 152 -12.27 0.21 0.13
C ARG A 152 -11.07 0.18 -0.81
N ALA A 153 -9.90 0.66 -0.37
CA ALA A 153 -8.68 0.65 -1.17
C ALA A 153 -8.30 -0.78 -1.59
N PHE A 154 -8.30 -1.73 -0.64
CA PHE A 154 -8.02 -3.13 -0.93
C PHE A 154 -9.05 -3.77 -1.87
N ILE A 155 -10.34 -3.47 -1.71
CA ILE A 155 -11.39 -3.90 -2.66
C ILE A 155 -11.14 -3.34 -4.07
N MET A 156 -10.61 -2.13 -4.18
CA MET A 156 -10.25 -1.51 -5.47
C MET A 156 -8.93 -2.03 -6.06
N GLY A 157 -8.25 -2.97 -5.38
CA GLY A 157 -7.02 -3.60 -5.87
C GLY A 157 -5.72 -2.91 -5.42
N TYR A 158 -5.79 -1.96 -4.47
CA TYR A 158 -4.58 -1.43 -3.85
C TYR A 158 -3.89 -2.52 -3.03
N LEU A 159 -2.57 -2.37 -2.84
CA LEU A 159 -1.72 -3.34 -2.13
C LEU A 159 -1.24 -2.80 -0.78
N ILE A 160 -1.17 -1.47 -0.65
CA ILE A 160 -0.69 -0.75 0.53
C ILE A 160 -1.61 0.44 0.80
N ASP A 161 -1.99 0.61 2.06
CA ASP A 161 -2.55 1.84 2.62
C ASP A 161 -1.61 2.34 3.74
N ALA A 162 -1.41 3.63 3.89
CA ALA A 162 -0.56 4.18 4.93
C ALA A 162 -1.05 5.51 5.50
N VAL A 163 -0.66 5.75 6.73
CA VAL A 163 -0.77 7.03 7.40
C VAL A 163 0.64 7.55 7.68
N MET A 164 0.90 8.80 7.30
CA MET A 164 2.19 9.46 7.49
C MET A 164 2.07 10.69 8.39
N THR A 165 3.06 10.88 9.25
CA THR A 165 3.36 12.16 9.90
C THR A 165 4.79 12.56 9.55
N ASP A 166 5.23 13.72 10.02
CA ASP A 166 6.63 14.14 9.93
C ASP A 166 7.57 13.32 10.85
N ARG A 167 7.03 12.43 11.70
CA ARG A 167 7.79 11.65 12.70
C ARG A 167 7.70 10.14 12.53
N CYS A 168 6.64 9.64 11.93
CA CYS A 168 6.44 8.22 11.70
C CYS A 168 5.47 7.94 10.55
N VAL A 169 5.56 6.73 10.00
CA VAL A 169 4.64 6.19 9.00
C VAL A 169 4.15 4.83 9.50
N THR A 170 2.85 4.59 9.44
CA THR A 170 2.26 3.26 9.67
C THR A 170 1.63 2.79 8.37
N VAL A 171 2.00 1.60 7.92
CA VAL A 171 1.45 0.97 6.72
C VAL A 171 0.59 -0.23 7.10
N VAL A 172 -0.51 -0.45 6.38
CA VAL A 172 -1.23 -1.71 6.29
C VAL A 172 -1.03 -2.22 4.85
N TYR A 173 -0.60 -3.47 4.69
CA TYR A 173 -0.34 -4.05 3.37
C TYR A 173 -0.78 -5.50 3.33
N ARG A 174 -1.03 -6.02 2.12
CA ARG A 174 -1.40 -7.42 1.91
C ARG A 174 -0.24 -8.26 1.38
N VAL A 175 -0.15 -9.49 1.87
CA VAL A 175 0.79 -10.55 1.43
C VAL A 175 0.08 -11.73 0.75
N GLY A 176 -1.22 -11.58 0.47
CA GLY A 176 -2.01 -12.46 -0.38
C GLY A 176 -3.25 -11.74 -0.91
N PRO A 177 -4.13 -12.46 -1.64
CA PRO A 177 -5.42 -11.95 -2.09
C PRO A 177 -6.22 -11.35 -0.93
N TYR A 178 -6.90 -10.23 -1.14
CA TYR A 178 -7.75 -9.65 -0.10
C TYR A 178 -9.05 -10.45 0.03
N THR A 179 -9.24 -11.13 1.16
CA THR A 179 -10.37 -12.05 1.39
C THR A 179 -11.46 -11.44 2.27
N GLU A 180 -12.64 -12.08 2.30
CA GLU A 180 -13.72 -11.71 3.24
C GLU A 180 -13.30 -11.88 4.72
N GLU A 181 -12.37 -12.80 5.02
CA GLU A 181 -11.81 -12.94 6.37
C GLU A 181 -10.93 -11.74 6.74
N ASP A 182 -10.05 -11.32 5.83
CA ASP A 182 -9.21 -10.13 5.98
C ASP A 182 -10.07 -8.87 6.20
N ARG A 183 -11.14 -8.75 5.41
CA ARG A 183 -12.13 -7.67 5.52
C ARG A 183 -12.84 -7.67 6.86
N THR A 184 -13.34 -8.83 7.28
CA THR A 184 -14.03 -8.97 8.56
C THR A 184 -13.13 -8.53 9.70
N GLU A 185 -11.86 -8.95 9.68
CA GLU A 185 -10.89 -8.56 10.69
C GLU A 185 -10.56 -7.07 10.63
N LEU A 186 -10.31 -6.50 9.46
CA LEU A 186 -10.01 -5.08 9.30
C LEU A 186 -11.15 -4.19 9.83
N LEU A 187 -12.40 -4.53 9.50
CA LEU A 187 -13.58 -3.82 9.98
C LEU A 187 -13.85 -4.04 11.47
N ARG A 188 -13.46 -5.20 12.02
CA ARG A 188 -13.49 -5.43 13.47
C ARG A 188 -12.51 -4.51 14.18
N ARG A 189 -11.28 -4.35 13.64
CA ARG A 189 -10.28 -3.41 14.17
C ARG A 189 -10.77 -1.97 14.09
N ALA A 190 -11.41 -1.58 12.99
CA ALA A 190 -12.04 -0.26 12.87
C ALA A 190 -13.03 0.02 13.99
N LYS A 191 -13.90 -0.95 14.33
CA LYS A 191 -14.84 -0.83 15.46
C LYS A 191 -14.11 -0.73 16.81
N THR A 192 -13.01 -1.46 16.99
CA THR A 192 -12.22 -1.37 18.23
C THR A 192 -11.59 0.02 18.38
N VAL A 193 -11.03 0.58 17.31
CA VAL A 193 -10.49 1.96 17.29
C VAL A 193 -11.58 2.98 17.64
N ASP A 194 -12.78 2.81 17.07
CA ASP A 194 -13.94 3.67 17.33
C ASP A 194 -14.36 3.70 18.81
N SER A 195 -14.19 2.56 19.50
CA SER A 195 -14.56 2.39 20.90
C SER A 195 -13.44 2.67 21.90
N ALA A 196 -12.22 2.92 21.42
CA ALA A 196 -11.05 3.13 22.27
C ALA A 196 -11.14 4.50 22.95
N ASN A 197 -10.91 4.53 24.27
CA ASN A 197 -10.96 5.73 25.09
C ASN A 197 -9.57 6.18 25.56
N THR A 198 -8.54 5.36 25.35
CA THR A 198 -7.16 5.66 25.73
C THR A 198 -6.19 5.45 24.57
N LEU A 199 -5.06 6.17 24.59
CA LEU A 199 -3.99 5.98 23.62
C LEU A 199 -3.35 4.59 23.73
N GLU A 200 -3.30 4.02 24.94
CA GLU A 200 -2.78 2.67 25.16
C GLU A 200 -3.66 1.61 24.49
N GLU A 201 -5.00 1.76 24.58
CA GLU A 201 -5.94 0.93 23.84
C GLU A 201 -5.71 1.02 22.33
N LEU A 202 -5.49 2.24 21.80
CA LEU A 202 -5.18 2.44 20.38
C LEU A 202 -3.86 1.76 19.96
N MET A 203 -2.82 1.85 20.77
CA MET A 203 -1.51 1.25 20.48
C MET A 203 -1.56 -0.29 20.43
N THR A 204 -2.42 -0.93 21.23
CA THR A 204 -2.58 -2.40 21.17
C THR A 204 -3.25 -2.90 19.88
N ILE A 205 -3.88 -2.00 19.11
CA ILE A 205 -4.58 -2.30 17.87
C ILE A 205 -3.63 -2.28 16.65
N GLU A 206 -2.41 -1.72 16.80
CA GLU A 206 -1.47 -1.44 15.70
C GLU A 206 -0.92 -2.67 14.98
N SER A 207 -0.95 -3.86 15.59
CA SER A 207 -0.45 -5.09 14.96
C SER A 207 -1.57 -5.86 14.25
N ILE A 208 -1.86 -5.50 13.00
CA ILE A 208 -2.68 -6.34 12.14
C ILE A 208 -1.73 -7.38 11.54
N ASN A 209 -1.67 -8.55 12.17
CA ASN A 209 -0.98 -9.74 11.65
C ASN A 209 -1.99 -10.88 11.58
N VAL A 210 -2.99 -10.72 10.71
CA VAL A 210 -4.10 -11.67 10.56
C VAL A 210 -4.32 -11.93 9.08
N GLY A 211 -4.54 -13.19 8.72
CA GLY A 211 -4.75 -13.60 7.33
C GLY A 211 -3.62 -13.11 6.43
N ASN A 212 -4.00 -12.36 5.40
CA ASN A 212 -3.11 -11.76 4.41
C ASN A 212 -2.71 -10.32 4.76
N LEU A 213 -3.25 -9.71 5.83
CA LEU A 213 -2.92 -8.34 6.22
C LEU A 213 -1.75 -8.28 7.19
N ARG A 214 -0.85 -7.32 6.96
CA ARG A 214 0.31 -7.02 7.78
C ARG A 214 0.36 -5.53 8.08
N THR A 215 0.91 -5.16 9.23
CA THR A 215 1.25 -3.77 9.55
C THR A 215 2.73 -3.59 9.82
N LEU A 216 3.22 -2.38 9.54
CA LEU A 216 4.56 -1.95 9.90
C LEU A 216 4.54 -0.47 10.24
N THR A 217 5.08 -0.12 11.40
CA THR A 217 5.32 1.27 11.80
C THR A 217 6.81 1.56 11.72
N ALA A 218 7.17 2.63 11.02
CA ALA A 218 8.55 3.06 10.84
C ALA A 218 8.72 4.53 11.25
N ARG A 219 9.94 4.85 11.66
CA ARG A 219 10.42 6.22 11.93
C ARG A 219 11.57 6.51 10.96
N PRO A 220 11.78 7.78 10.59
CA PRO A 220 12.82 8.17 9.64
C PRO A 220 14.23 7.83 10.13
#